data_AF-A0A9X1NIJ6-F1
#
_entry.id   AF-A0A9X1NIJ6-F1
#
_cell.length_a   1.000
_cell.length_b   1.000
_cell.length_c   1.000
_cell.angle_alpha   90.00
_cell.angle_beta   90.00
_cell.angle_gamma   90.00
#
_symmetry.space_group_name_H-M   'P 1'
#
loop_
_entity.id
_entity.type
_entity.pdbx_description
1 polymer ?
#
loop_
_entity_poly.entity_id
_entity_poly.type
_entity_poly.pdbx_seq_one_letter_code
_entity_poly.pdbx_strand_id
1 'polypeptide(L)'
;MNAYRQLTATGTSTRAASALTGLPRAAEARDRARSTPAPARPAPANALSQDERQAIREALTSDDLVDLAPAAAFAVLLEQGRYLGSVSTFYWVLRCDDQVRERRRQARHAPRARPELVATGPGQVYTWDITKLKGPVKGIYYDAYVMIDIYSRYIVGGAARIDAHLPQDRTGAVVEGRDQMRRRSAGAQAIAGAVG
;
A
#
# COMPACT_ATOMS: atom_id res chain seq x y z
N MET A 1 -4.18 28.64 -20.60
CA MET A 1 -4.45 29.27 -21.92
C MET A 1 -4.52 30.80 -21.92
N ASN A 2 -4.28 31.49 -20.79
CA ASN A 2 -4.27 32.97 -20.75
C ASN A 2 -2.87 33.58 -20.99
N ALA A 3 -1.80 32.93 -20.50
CA ALA A 3 -0.44 33.48 -20.56
C ALA A 3 0.09 33.69 -21.99
N TYR A 4 -0.17 32.75 -22.92
CA TYR A 4 0.24 32.90 -24.33
C TYR A 4 -0.41 34.12 -24.97
N ARG A 5 -1.72 34.29 -24.73
CA ARG A 5 -2.52 35.39 -25.28
C ARG A 5 -2.09 36.74 -24.71
N GLN A 6 -1.82 36.80 -23.40
CA GLN A 6 -1.31 38.00 -22.74
C GLN A 6 0.04 38.43 -23.33
N LEU A 7 0.99 37.50 -23.51
CA LEU A 7 2.29 37.81 -24.11
C LEU A 7 2.14 38.34 -25.55
N THR A 8 1.28 37.73 -26.36
CA THR A 8 1.04 38.22 -27.73
C THR A 8 0.32 39.57 -27.75
N ALA A 9 -0.53 39.87 -26.76
CA ALA A 9 -1.22 41.15 -26.65
C ALA A 9 -0.28 42.30 -26.25
N THR A 10 0.80 42.01 -25.52
CA THR A 10 1.82 42.99 -25.13
C THR A 10 2.93 43.15 -26.17
N GLY A 11 2.75 42.65 -27.40
CA GLY A 11 3.69 42.80 -28.51
C GLY A 11 4.78 41.73 -28.59
N THR A 12 4.73 40.69 -27.75
CA THR A 12 5.68 39.55 -27.86
C THR A 12 5.34 38.72 -29.10
N SER A 13 6.37 38.36 -29.89
CA SER A 13 6.14 37.53 -31.08
C SER A 13 5.49 36.18 -30.73
N THR A 14 4.63 35.67 -31.61
CA THR A 14 3.98 34.36 -31.45
C THR A 14 4.98 33.20 -31.33
N ARG A 15 6.22 33.38 -31.84
CA ARG A 15 7.34 32.46 -31.66
C ARG A 15 7.89 32.50 -30.24
N ALA A 16 8.18 33.68 -29.71
CA ALA A 16 8.68 33.84 -28.34
C ALA A 16 7.61 33.42 -27.30
N ALA A 17 6.35 33.82 -27.49
CA ALA A 17 5.26 33.40 -26.61
C ALA A 17 5.07 31.87 -26.57
N SER A 18 5.27 31.18 -27.70
CA SER A 18 5.21 29.71 -27.79
C SER A 18 6.36 29.06 -27.03
N ALA A 19 7.58 29.60 -27.17
CA ALA A 19 8.75 29.11 -26.45
C ALA A 19 8.63 29.31 -24.93
N LEU A 20 8.10 30.45 -24.48
CA LEU A 20 7.96 30.79 -23.07
C LEU A 20 6.85 30.00 -22.35
N THR A 21 5.77 29.65 -23.05
CA THR A 21 4.60 28.97 -22.45
C THR A 21 4.55 27.46 -22.72
N GLY A 22 5.40 26.94 -23.62
CA GLY A 22 5.37 25.54 -24.06
C GLY A 22 4.15 25.18 -24.92
N LEU A 23 3.30 26.15 -25.28
CA LEU A 23 2.10 25.91 -26.07
C LEU A 23 2.41 25.96 -27.58
N PRO A 24 2.03 24.93 -28.36
CA PRO A 24 2.18 24.97 -29.82
C PRO A 24 1.28 26.04 -30.43
N ARG A 25 1.81 26.86 -31.34
CA ARG A 25 1.04 27.91 -32.04
C ARG A 25 -0.23 27.40 -32.70
N ALA A 26 -0.17 26.20 -33.28
CA ALA A 26 -1.32 25.54 -33.91
C ALA A 26 -2.42 25.18 -32.91
N ALA A 27 -2.09 24.87 -31.66
CA ALA A 27 -3.09 24.57 -30.62
C ALA A 27 -3.84 25.85 -30.20
N GLU A 28 -3.13 26.97 -30.02
CA GLU A 28 -3.73 28.27 -29.72
C GLU A 28 -4.55 28.82 -30.89
N ALA A 29 -4.08 28.66 -32.13
CA ALA A 29 -4.87 29.02 -33.31
C ALA A 29 -6.17 28.20 -33.39
N ARG A 30 -6.11 26.89 -33.13
CA ARG A 30 -7.28 26.00 -33.10
C ARG A 30 -8.26 26.32 -31.97
N ASP A 31 -7.74 26.72 -30.81
CA ASP A 31 -8.58 27.11 -29.67
C ASP A 31 -9.18 28.51 -29.84
N ARG A 32 -8.44 29.44 -30.46
CA ARG A 32 -8.97 30.78 -30.80
C ARG A 32 -10.05 30.71 -31.89
N ALA A 33 -9.89 29.81 -32.85
CA ALA A 33 -10.90 29.53 -33.88
C ALA A 33 -12.12 28.75 -33.31
N ARG A 34 -12.00 28.20 -32.11
CA ARG A 34 -13.08 27.48 -31.43
C ARG A 34 -14.00 28.48 -30.74
N SER A 35 -15.10 28.83 -31.40
CA SER A 35 -16.11 29.75 -30.89
C SER A 35 -17.06 29.13 -29.86
N THR A 36 -17.10 27.79 -29.77
CA THR A 36 -17.94 27.05 -28.82
C THR A 36 -17.14 25.92 -28.16
N PRO A 37 -17.46 25.54 -26.90
CA PRO A 37 -16.90 24.36 -26.28
C PRO A 37 -17.01 23.17 -27.22
N ALA A 38 -15.98 22.32 -27.27
CA ALA A 38 -16.06 21.11 -28.09
C ALA A 38 -17.33 20.33 -27.70
N PRO A 39 -18.09 19.81 -28.69
CA PRO A 39 -19.26 19.01 -28.39
C PRO A 39 -18.84 17.85 -27.50
N ALA A 40 -19.70 17.50 -26.54
CA ALA A 40 -19.50 16.31 -25.73
C ALA A 40 -19.28 15.12 -26.67
N ARG A 41 -18.22 14.35 -26.41
CA ARG A 41 -17.95 13.14 -27.19
C ARG A 41 -19.17 12.22 -27.05
N PRO A 42 -19.72 11.67 -28.15
CA PRO A 42 -20.85 10.76 -28.06
C PRO A 42 -20.48 9.58 -27.15
N ALA A 43 -21.46 9.09 -26.40
CA ALA A 43 -21.29 7.88 -25.62
C ALA A 43 -20.87 6.73 -26.56
N PRO A 44 -19.94 5.86 -26.13
CA PRO A 44 -19.53 4.74 -26.95
C PRO A 44 -20.72 3.80 -27.16
N ALA A 45 -20.82 3.17 -28.34
CA ALA A 45 -21.97 2.34 -28.72
C ALA A 45 -22.19 1.11 -27.81
N ASN A 46 -21.14 0.67 -27.12
CA ASN A 46 -21.15 -0.44 -26.18
C ASN A 46 -21.25 0.02 -24.71
N ALA A 47 -21.61 1.28 -24.46
CA ALA A 47 -21.89 1.74 -23.10
C ALA A 47 -23.12 1.01 -22.56
N LEU A 48 -23.02 0.48 -21.34
CA LEU A 48 -24.20 0.00 -20.63
C LEU A 48 -25.19 1.15 -20.46
N SER A 49 -26.40 0.92 -20.94
CA SER A 49 -27.59 1.73 -20.69
C SER A 49 -27.92 1.78 -19.19
N GLN A 50 -28.77 2.72 -18.81
CA GLN A 50 -29.21 2.83 -17.42
C GLN A 50 -30.01 1.59 -16.98
N ASP A 51 -30.84 1.05 -17.87
CA ASP A 51 -31.67 -0.12 -17.60
C ASP A 51 -30.83 -1.38 -17.39
N GLU A 52 -29.78 -1.58 -18.20
CA GLU A 52 -28.85 -2.70 -18.02
C GLU A 52 -28.09 -2.62 -16.69
N ARG A 53 -27.66 -1.41 -16.29
CA ARG A 53 -27.01 -1.22 -14.98
C ARG A 53 -27.96 -1.52 -13.84
N GLN A 54 -29.20 -1.09 -13.97
CA GLN A 54 -30.23 -1.32 -12.95
C GLN A 54 -30.55 -2.82 -12.84
N ALA A 55 -30.66 -3.54 -13.96
CA ALA A 55 -30.84 -4.99 -13.96
C ALA A 55 -29.69 -5.75 -13.27
N ILE A 56 -28.43 -5.33 -13.50
CA ILE A 56 -27.27 -5.88 -12.78
C ILE A 56 -27.37 -5.60 -11.28
N ARG A 57 -27.72 -4.37 -10.89
CA ARG A 57 -27.84 -3.97 -9.49
C ARG A 57 -28.93 -4.78 -8.78
N GLU A 58 -30.10 -4.91 -9.39
CA GLU A 58 -31.22 -5.68 -8.86
C GLU A 58 -30.84 -7.15 -8.68
N ALA A 59 -30.17 -7.75 -9.67
CA ALA A 59 -29.68 -9.11 -9.55
C ALA A 59 -28.67 -9.25 -8.39
N LEU A 60 -27.71 -8.34 -8.25
CA LEU A 60 -26.70 -8.42 -7.19
C LEU A 60 -27.22 -8.06 -5.80
N THR A 61 -28.41 -7.47 -5.70
CA THR A 61 -29.07 -7.10 -4.43
C THR A 61 -30.21 -8.05 -4.09
N SER A 62 -30.52 -9.04 -4.93
CA SER A 62 -31.56 -10.03 -4.64
C SER A 62 -31.14 -10.93 -3.49
N ASP A 63 -32.10 -11.39 -2.69
CA ASP A 63 -31.85 -12.22 -1.50
C ASP A 63 -30.97 -13.44 -1.79
N ASP A 64 -31.10 -14.07 -2.96
CA ASP A 64 -30.32 -15.26 -3.35
C ASP A 64 -28.83 -14.96 -3.65
N LEU A 65 -28.48 -13.72 -3.97
CA LEU A 65 -27.18 -13.33 -4.51
C LEU A 65 -26.45 -12.27 -3.68
N VAL A 66 -27.12 -11.60 -2.75
CA VAL A 66 -26.60 -10.45 -2.01
C VAL A 66 -25.33 -10.74 -1.19
N ASP A 67 -25.20 -11.98 -0.70
CA ASP A 67 -24.04 -12.43 0.08
C ASP A 67 -22.97 -13.14 -0.77
N LEU A 68 -23.21 -13.31 -2.08
CA LEU A 68 -22.24 -13.92 -2.98
C LEU A 68 -21.25 -12.90 -3.51
N ALA A 69 -20.00 -13.34 -3.71
CA ALA A 69 -19.04 -12.55 -4.46
C ALA A 69 -19.54 -12.39 -5.92
N PRO A 70 -19.28 -11.25 -6.60
CA PRO A 70 -19.76 -11.01 -7.96
C PRO A 70 -19.38 -12.10 -8.98
N ALA A 71 -18.24 -12.76 -8.80
CA ALA A 71 -17.83 -13.89 -9.63
C ALA A 71 -18.70 -15.15 -9.40
N ALA A 72 -19.14 -15.40 -8.17
CA ALA A 72 -20.04 -16.50 -7.84
C ALA A 72 -21.47 -16.18 -8.31
N ALA A 73 -21.95 -14.97 -8.07
CA ALA A 73 -23.25 -14.52 -8.59
C ALA A 73 -23.32 -14.61 -10.12
N PHE A 74 -22.24 -14.27 -10.82
CA PHE A 74 -22.14 -14.47 -12.28
C PHE A 74 -22.30 -15.93 -12.69
N ALA A 75 -21.67 -16.88 -11.99
CA ALA A 75 -21.82 -18.30 -12.30
C ALA A 75 -23.27 -18.79 -12.09
N VAL A 76 -23.90 -18.41 -10.98
CA VAL A 76 -25.32 -18.75 -10.71
C VAL A 76 -26.24 -18.18 -11.79
N LEU A 77 -26.03 -16.92 -12.21
CA LEU A 77 -26.82 -16.32 -13.28
C LEU A 77 -26.65 -17.03 -14.62
N LEU A 78 -25.44 -17.50 -14.94
CA LEU A 78 -25.20 -18.31 -16.13
C LEU A 78 -25.89 -19.68 -16.07
N GLU A 79 -25.89 -20.33 -14.91
CA GLU A 79 -26.63 -21.59 -14.70
C GLU A 79 -28.14 -21.39 -14.89
N GLN A 80 -28.66 -20.20 -14.55
CA GLN A 80 -30.04 -19.77 -14.80
C GLN A 80 -30.29 -19.32 -16.25
N GLY A 81 -29.28 -19.33 -17.13
CA GLY A 81 -29.37 -18.87 -18.51
C GLY A 81 -29.49 -17.34 -18.68
N ARG A 82 -29.15 -16.56 -17.65
CA ARG A 82 -29.29 -15.09 -17.62
C ARG A 82 -27.92 -14.42 -17.72
N TYR A 83 -27.61 -13.86 -18.89
CA TYR A 83 -26.38 -13.07 -19.07
C TYR A 83 -26.67 -11.57 -18.97
N LEU A 84 -26.15 -10.93 -17.91
CA LEU A 84 -26.27 -9.48 -17.70
C LEU A 84 -24.98 -8.71 -18.00
N GLY A 85 -23.85 -9.40 -18.13
CA GLY A 85 -22.54 -8.79 -18.40
C GLY A 85 -21.39 -9.62 -17.84
N SER A 86 -20.16 -9.19 -18.11
CA SER A 86 -18.97 -9.83 -17.56
C SER A 86 -18.80 -9.56 -16.06
N VAL A 87 -18.02 -10.39 -15.37
CA VAL A 87 -17.66 -10.17 -13.96
C VAL A 87 -17.04 -8.79 -13.73
N SER A 88 -16.20 -8.30 -14.67
CA SER A 88 -15.64 -6.94 -14.62
C SER A 88 -16.71 -5.85 -14.68
N THR A 89 -17.79 -6.09 -15.45
CA THR A 89 -18.94 -5.18 -15.54
C THR A 89 -19.69 -5.12 -14.22
N PHE A 90 -19.87 -6.26 -13.55
CA PHE A 90 -20.51 -6.32 -12.23
C PHE A 90 -19.73 -5.49 -11.21
N TYR A 91 -18.42 -5.71 -11.12
CA TYR A 91 -17.57 -4.89 -10.25
C TYR A 91 -17.57 -3.42 -10.63
N TRP A 92 -17.65 -3.10 -11.92
CA TRP A 92 -17.74 -1.71 -12.38
C TRP A 92 -19.03 -1.03 -11.89
N VAL A 93 -20.19 -1.69 -12.05
CA VAL A 93 -21.49 -1.19 -11.54
C VAL A 93 -21.43 -0.98 -10.03
N LEU A 94 -20.97 -1.99 -9.28
CA LEU A 94 -20.85 -1.88 -7.82
C LEU A 94 -19.88 -0.77 -7.39
N ARG A 95 -18.82 -0.49 -8.16
CA ARG A 95 -17.89 0.62 -7.88
C ARG A 95 -18.50 1.98 -8.16
N CYS A 96 -19.28 2.11 -9.24
CA CYS A 96 -20.03 3.34 -9.52
C CYS A 96 -20.98 3.69 -8.38
N ASP A 97 -21.50 2.67 -7.68
CA ASP A 97 -22.45 2.81 -6.58
C ASP A 97 -21.81 2.82 -5.19
N ASP A 98 -20.47 2.83 -5.10
CA ASP A 98 -19.70 2.75 -3.84
C ASP A 98 -20.05 1.53 -2.96
N GLN A 99 -20.47 0.42 -3.58
CA GLN A 99 -20.86 -0.83 -2.92
C GLN A 99 -19.71 -1.84 -2.75
N VAL A 100 -18.56 -1.58 -3.39
CA VAL A 100 -17.30 -2.35 -3.21
C VAL A 100 -16.40 -1.63 -2.21
N ARG A 101 -16.72 -1.73 -0.92
CA ARG A 101 -15.91 -1.15 0.15
C ARG A 101 -15.50 -2.22 1.14
N GLU A 102 -14.40 -1.96 1.85
CA GLU A 102 -13.99 -2.75 3.00
C GLU A 102 -15.11 -2.75 4.05
N ARG A 103 -15.82 -3.87 4.18
CA ARG A 103 -16.96 -4.04 5.11
C ARG A 103 -16.52 -4.39 6.53
N ARG A 104 -15.27 -4.86 6.73
CA ARG A 104 -14.79 -5.24 8.06
C ARG A 104 -14.59 -3.99 8.90
N ARG A 105 -14.92 -4.11 10.18
CA ARG A 105 -14.60 -3.10 11.19
C ARG A 105 -13.09 -3.14 11.48
N GLN A 106 -12.30 -2.57 10.58
CA GLN A 106 -10.85 -2.49 10.74
C GLN A 106 -10.52 -1.64 11.97
N ALA A 107 -9.63 -2.15 12.82
CA ALA A 107 -9.15 -1.42 13.99
C ALA A 107 -8.33 -0.22 13.52
N ARG A 108 -8.85 0.99 13.70
CA ARG A 108 -8.13 2.24 13.42
C ARG A 108 -7.40 2.67 14.69
N HIS A 109 -6.22 2.10 14.93
CA HIS A 109 -5.34 2.59 15.98
C HIS A 109 -4.57 3.81 15.47
N ALA A 110 -4.65 4.93 16.19
CA ALA A 110 -3.76 6.04 15.94
C ALA A 110 -2.31 5.55 16.07
N PRO A 111 -1.40 5.94 15.16
CA PRO A 111 0.01 5.55 15.27
C PRO A 111 0.55 6.07 16.60
N ARG A 112 0.90 5.16 17.50
CA ARG A 112 1.53 5.51 18.77
C ARG A 112 2.89 6.13 18.47
N ALA A 113 3.20 7.27 19.10
CA ALA A 113 4.54 7.85 19.05
C ALA A 113 5.56 6.79 19.52
N ARG A 114 6.49 6.43 18.63
CA ARG A 114 7.57 5.49 18.98
C ARG A 114 8.58 6.25 19.84
N PRO A 115 8.97 5.74 21.02
CA PRO A 115 9.99 6.40 21.81
C PRO A 115 11.32 6.39 21.04
N GLU A 116 11.90 7.57 20.85
CA GLU A 116 13.20 7.74 20.21
C GLU A 116 14.28 7.83 21.29
N LEU A 117 15.28 6.94 21.20
CA LEU A 117 16.45 6.96 22.07
C LEU A 117 17.60 7.64 21.32
N VAL A 118 18.21 8.66 21.93
CA VAL A 118 19.35 9.40 21.37
C VAL A 118 20.57 9.15 22.25
N ALA A 119 21.68 8.73 21.65
CA ALA A 119 22.97 8.62 22.33
C ALA A 119 23.82 9.87 22.07
N THR A 120 24.32 10.47 23.15
CA THR A 120 25.26 11.61 23.16
C THR A 120 26.71 11.17 23.42
N GLY A 121 26.93 9.91 23.77
CA GLY A 121 28.25 9.32 23.95
C GLY A 121 28.22 7.78 23.94
N PRO A 122 29.40 7.12 23.94
CA PRO A 122 29.48 5.66 24.01
C PRO A 122 28.92 5.13 25.34
N GLY A 123 28.33 3.94 25.32
CA GLY A 123 27.80 3.22 26.48
C GLY A 123 26.37 3.60 26.89
N GLN A 124 25.69 4.46 26.13
CA GLN A 124 24.37 4.99 26.50
C GLN A 124 23.19 4.22 25.89
N VAL A 125 23.30 3.85 24.61
CA VAL A 125 22.23 3.16 23.88
C VAL A 125 22.83 2.05 23.04
N TYR A 126 22.26 0.85 23.18
CA TYR A 126 22.66 -0.34 22.44
C TYR A 126 21.55 -0.76 21.49
N THR A 127 21.96 -1.20 20.31
CA THR A 127 21.11 -1.98 19.40
C THR A 127 21.56 -3.43 19.43
N TRP A 128 20.66 -4.35 19.11
CA TRP A 128 21.00 -5.75 18.94
C TRP A 128 20.41 -6.27 17.63
N ASP A 129 21.11 -7.23 17.03
CA ASP A 129 20.64 -7.95 15.84
C ASP A 129 20.86 -9.45 16.02
N ILE A 130 20.03 -10.26 15.34
CA ILE A 130 20.23 -11.70 15.22
C ILE A 130 20.32 -12.03 13.74
N THR A 131 21.49 -12.51 13.33
CA THR A 131 21.73 -12.97 11.96
C THR A 131 21.81 -14.50 11.92
N LYS A 132 21.09 -15.12 10.99
CA LYS A 132 21.15 -16.57 10.72
C LYS A 132 22.38 -16.86 9.85
N LEU A 133 23.36 -17.57 10.41
CA LEU A 133 24.54 -18.03 9.67
C LEU A 133 24.33 -19.45 9.18
N LYS A 134 24.73 -19.72 7.93
CA LYS A 134 24.63 -21.06 7.34
C LYS A 134 25.61 -22.02 8.05
N GLY A 135 25.10 -23.14 8.53
CA GLY A 135 25.90 -24.19 9.13
C GLY A 135 26.61 -25.08 8.09
N PRO A 136 27.49 -25.99 8.55
CA PRO A 136 28.26 -26.89 7.69
C PRO A 136 27.39 -27.93 6.97
N VAL A 137 26.20 -28.23 7.51
CA VAL A 137 25.25 -29.20 6.96
C VAL A 137 23.98 -28.48 6.52
N LYS A 138 23.42 -28.91 5.38
CA LYS A 138 22.14 -28.38 4.88
C LYS A 138 21.05 -28.54 5.95
N GLY A 139 20.39 -27.44 6.29
CA GLY A 139 19.33 -27.41 7.30
C GLY A 139 19.79 -27.00 8.70
N ILE A 140 21.10 -26.95 8.96
CA ILE A 140 21.65 -26.43 10.21
C ILE A 140 22.01 -24.95 10.03
N TYR A 141 21.61 -24.12 10.99
CA TYR A 141 21.94 -22.69 11.03
C TYR A 141 22.43 -22.33 12.44
N TYR A 142 23.28 -21.31 12.52
CA TYR A 142 23.67 -20.69 13.77
C TYR A 142 22.99 -19.34 13.93
N ASP A 143 22.57 -19.03 15.15
CA ASP A 143 22.03 -17.72 15.48
C ASP A 143 23.15 -16.89 16.07
N ALA A 144 23.62 -15.92 15.30
CA ALA A 144 24.63 -14.97 15.73
C ALA A 144 23.92 -13.76 16.35
N TYR A 145 24.03 -13.64 17.66
CA TYR A 145 23.55 -12.51 18.43
C TYR A 145 24.67 -11.48 18.50
N VAL A 146 24.37 -10.23 18.13
CA VAL A 146 25.31 -9.12 18.20
C VAL A 146 24.66 -7.98 18.96
N MET A 147 25.40 -7.37 19.88
CA MET A 147 25.04 -6.13 20.55
C MET A 147 26.04 -5.05 20.14
N ILE A 148 25.53 -3.93 19.63
CA ILE A 148 26.29 -2.82 19.07
C ILE A 148 25.93 -1.55 19.80
N ASP A 149 26.95 -0.78 20.19
CA ASP A 149 26.78 0.58 20.69
C ASP A 149 26.45 1.54 19.55
N ILE A 150 25.34 2.30 19.65
CA ILE A 150 24.87 3.08 18.50
C ILE A 150 25.74 4.31 18.21
N TYR A 151 26.47 4.83 19.21
CA TYR A 151 27.30 6.03 19.10
C TYR A 151 28.68 5.71 18.52
N SER A 152 29.39 4.75 19.14
CA SER A 152 30.74 4.32 18.76
C SER A 152 30.77 3.29 17.63
N ARG A 153 29.65 2.61 17.36
CA ARG A 153 29.50 1.53 16.37
C ARG A 153 30.32 0.27 16.68
N TYR A 154 30.90 0.17 17.89
CA TYR A 154 31.62 -1.02 18.32
C TYR A 154 30.68 -2.11 18.81
N ILE A 155 31.11 -3.36 18.57
CA ILE A 155 30.47 -4.54 19.13
C ILE A 155 30.84 -4.59 20.61
N VAL A 156 29.83 -4.50 21.47
CA VAL A 156 30.00 -4.54 22.94
C VAL A 156 29.73 -5.93 23.52
N GLY A 157 29.07 -6.80 22.75
CA GLY A 157 28.82 -8.17 23.14
C GLY A 157 28.33 -9.02 21.96
N GLY A 158 28.59 -10.31 22.03
CA GLY A 158 28.11 -11.26 21.04
C GLY A 158 28.07 -12.68 21.58
N ALA A 159 27.17 -13.48 21.03
CA ALA A 159 27.09 -14.91 21.31
C ALA A 159 26.62 -15.65 20.06
N ALA A 160 27.17 -16.84 19.81
CA ALA A 160 26.67 -17.73 18.77
C ALA A 160 26.03 -18.93 19.46
N ARG A 161 24.76 -19.21 19.13
CA ARG A 161 24.06 -20.40 19.61
C ARG A 161 23.80 -21.33 18.42
N ILE A 162 24.08 -22.62 18.62
CA ILE A 162 23.66 -23.66 17.70
C ILE A 162 22.19 -23.92 17.96
N ASP A 163 21.35 -23.52 17.02
CA ASP A 163 19.99 -24.01 16.97
C ASP A 163 19.96 -25.20 16.02
N ALA A 164 20.02 -26.40 16.59
CA ALA A 164 19.70 -27.62 15.85
C ALA A 164 18.19 -27.63 15.56
N HIS A 165 17.73 -26.79 14.63
CA HIS A 165 16.41 -26.98 14.05
C HIS A 165 16.48 -28.26 13.21
N LEU A 166 15.99 -29.38 13.77
CA LEU A 166 15.36 -30.39 12.92
C LEU A 166 14.33 -29.63 12.05
N PRO A 167 14.17 -30.00 10.77
CA PRO A 167 13.23 -29.31 9.89
C PRO A 167 11.83 -29.45 10.48
N GLN A 168 11.37 -28.44 11.21
CA GLN A 168 10.00 -28.33 11.67
C GLN A 168 9.20 -27.73 10.53
N ASP A 169 8.16 -28.47 10.13
CA ASP A 169 7.17 -28.00 9.19
C ASP A 169 6.65 -26.61 9.58
N ARG A 170 6.52 -25.76 8.57
CA ARG A 170 6.20 -24.34 8.70
C ARG A 170 4.76 -24.15 9.19
N THR A 171 4.50 -24.24 10.49
CA THR A 171 3.35 -23.54 11.11
C THR A 171 3.46 -23.57 12.65
N GLY A 172 3.71 -22.42 13.29
CA GLY A 172 3.25 -22.22 14.68
C GLY A 172 4.18 -21.57 15.73
N ALA A 173 5.50 -21.67 15.65
CA ALA A 173 6.34 -21.42 16.84
C ALA A 173 7.11 -20.08 16.90
N VAL A 174 6.59 -18.99 16.31
CA VAL A 174 7.27 -17.66 16.32
C VAL A 174 7.00 -16.85 17.62
N VAL A 175 6.12 -17.34 18.50
CA VAL A 175 5.64 -16.58 19.66
C VAL A 175 6.40 -16.89 20.97
N GLU A 176 6.92 -18.11 21.16
CA GLU A 176 7.48 -18.52 22.46
C GLU A 176 8.93 -18.05 22.71
N GLY A 177 9.75 -17.86 21.67
CA GLY A 177 11.13 -17.39 21.83
C GLY A 177 11.26 -15.91 22.22
N ARG A 178 10.23 -15.09 21.95
CA ARG A 178 10.22 -13.64 22.24
C ARG A 178 9.99 -13.32 23.72
N ASP A 179 9.38 -14.23 24.47
CA ASP A 179 8.91 -13.95 25.83
C ASP A 179 9.97 -14.25 26.91
N GLN A 180 10.89 -15.20 26.66
CA GLN A 180 11.90 -15.58 27.65
C GLN A 180 13.01 -14.54 27.86
N MET A 181 13.38 -13.77 26.83
CA MET A 181 14.40 -12.71 26.95
C MET A 181 13.82 -11.37 27.46
N ARG A 182 12.50 -11.16 27.29
CA ARG A 182 11.77 -10.01 27.86
C ARG A 182 11.70 -10.08 29.38
N ARG A 183 11.60 -11.29 29.95
CA ARG A 183 11.59 -11.51 31.42
C ARG A 183 12.95 -11.33 32.08
N ARG A 184 14.06 -11.50 31.36
CA ARG A 184 15.42 -11.24 31.89
C ARG A 184 15.88 -9.80 31.72
N SER A 185 15.40 -9.09 30.70
CA SER A 185 15.70 -7.66 30.49
C SER A 185 14.95 -6.74 31.45
N ALA A 186 13.79 -7.16 31.99
CA ALA A 186 13.14 -6.48 33.11
C ALA A 186 13.97 -6.53 34.41
N GLY A 187 14.83 -7.54 34.60
CA GLY A 187 15.78 -7.62 35.72
C GLY A 187 17.06 -6.82 35.51
N ALA A 188 17.43 -6.50 34.27
CA ALA A 188 18.64 -5.74 33.96
C ALA A 188 18.42 -4.21 33.97
N GLN A 189 17.17 -3.73 33.93
CA GLN A 189 16.84 -2.33 34.20
C GLN A 189 17.01 -1.93 35.69
N ALA A 190 17.31 -2.87 36.59
CA ALA A 190 17.43 -2.62 38.02
C ALA A 190 18.86 -2.45 38.56
N ILE A 191 19.93 -2.53 37.74
CA ILE A 191 21.33 -2.46 38.23
C ILE A 191 22.09 -1.22 37.71
N ALA A 192 21.39 -0.15 37.39
CA ALA A 192 21.99 1.16 37.09
C ALA A 192 21.51 2.25 38.07
N GLY A 193 21.21 1.87 39.31
CA GLY A 193 20.78 2.78 40.38
C GLY A 193 21.58 2.65 41.69
N ALA A 194 22.72 1.95 41.70
CA ALA A 194 23.48 1.73 42.93
C ALA A 194 24.99 1.71 42.68
N VAL A 195 25.56 2.86 42.28
CA VAL A 195 26.90 3.30 42.71
C VAL A 195 26.84 4.82 42.81
N GLY A 196 26.41 5.28 43.99
CA GLY A 196 26.96 6.49 44.60
C GLY A 196 28.11 6.08 45.50
#